data_AF-A0A0W0SMC9-F1
#
_entry.id   AF-A0A0W0SMC9-F1
#
_cell.length_a   1.000
_cell.length_b   1.000
_cell.length_c   1.000
_cell.angle_alpha   90.00
_cell.angle_beta   90.00
_cell.angle_gamma   90.00
#
_symmetry.space_group_name_H-M   'P 1'
#
loop_
_entity.id
_entity.type
_entity.pdbx_description
1 polymer ?
#
loop_
_entity_poly.entity_id
_entity_poly.type
_entity_poly.pdbx_seq_one_letter_code
_entity_poly.pdbx_strand_id
1 'polypeptide(L)'
;MRKINICAAFMLFALSLSAKALPPDNTQLAVWANEAIIATYTFDYKNFLENQKGIAKYFTAGGWTAYSTAMTSSKLPEAVQTNSYYVSAVATLPPEIKTLAPNQWQAKMPILVVYKNPQYQQKQNLDVTIHFTQAPAGQGVRGFAILSLQSKVSTPPCQCSDKTNETNTTSTATPR
;
A
#
# COMPACT_ATOMS: atom_id res chain seq x y z
N MET A 1 21.48 -44.58 -56.29
CA MET A 1 20.28 -43.95 -55.69
C MET A 1 20.22 -44.33 -54.21
N ARG A 2 20.62 -43.42 -53.31
CA ARG A 2 20.77 -43.68 -51.87
C ARG A 2 19.58 -43.00 -51.16
N LYS A 3 18.65 -43.78 -50.62
CA LYS A 3 17.49 -43.26 -49.87
C LYS A 3 17.98 -42.69 -48.55
N ILE A 4 17.89 -41.38 -48.40
CA ILE A 4 18.11 -40.67 -47.13
C ILE A 4 16.83 -40.86 -46.31
N ASN A 5 16.90 -41.67 -45.26
CA ASN A 5 15.87 -41.71 -44.22
C ASN A 5 15.98 -40.41 -43.44
N ILE A 6 15.12 -39.45 -43.78
CA ILE A 6 14.98 -38.18 -43.07
C ILE A 6 14.38 -38.49 -41.70
N CYS A 7 15.30 -38.64 -40.75
CA CYS A 7 15.22 -38.33 -39.34
C CYS A 7 13.88 -37.67 -38.96
N ALA A 8 13.02 -38.29 -38.15
CA ALA A 8 13.22 -38.42 -36.70
C ALA A 8 13.60 -37.10 -35.98
N ALA A 9 13.40 -35.94 -36.61
CA ALA A 9 13.75 -34.62 -36.09
C ALA A 9 12.53 -33.70 -35.86
N PHE A 10 11.31 -34.26 -35.84
CA PHE A 10 10.06 -33.51 -35.68
C PHE A 10 9.22 -33.95 -34.46
N MET A 11 9.85 -34.56 -33.45
CA MET A 11 9.19 -35.04 -32.22
C MET A 11 9.97 -34.60 -30.96
N LEU A 12 10.43 -33.35 -30.91
CA LEU A 12 11.07 -32.76 -29.71
C LEU A 12 10.54 -31.36 -29.36
N PHE A 13 9.32 -31.02 -29.79
CA PHE A 13 8.71 -29.73 -29.46
C PHE A 13 7.27 -29.88 -28.97
N ALA A 14 7.08 -30.56 -27.83
CA ALA A 14 5.80 -30.53 -27.10
C ALA A 14 5.94 -31.04 -25.64
N LEU A 15 6.92 -30.53 -24.89
CA LEU A 15 6.77 -30.45 -23.44
C LEU A 15 6.72 -28.97 -23.06
N SER A 16 5.60 -28.34 -23.39
CA SER A 16 5.17 -27.13 -22.69
C SER A 16 4.88 -27.52 -21.23
N LEU A 17 5.91 -27.45 -20.39
CA LEU A 17 5.73 -27.44 -18.94
C LEU A 17 4.81 -26.25 -18.62
N SER A 18 3.53 -26.54 -18.41
CA SER A 18 2.64 -25.62 -17.73
C SER A 18 3.11 -25.57 -16.28
N ALA A 19 4.09 -24.71 -16.00
CA ALA A 19 4.50 -24.42 -14.64
C ALA A 19 3.30 -23.80 -13.94
N LYS A 20 2.56 -24.61 -13.17
CA LYS A 20 1.57 -24.10 -12.24
C LYS A 20 2.35 -23.29 -11.20
N ALA A 21 2.21 -21.97 -11.25
CA ALA A 21 2.78 -21.10 -10.24
C ALA A 21 2.30 -21.59 -8.87
N LEU A 22 3.24 -21.81 -7.94
CA LEU A 22 2.91 -22.12 -6.56
C LEU A 22 2.04 -20.97 -6.00
N PRO A 23 1.05 -21.28 -5.15
CA PRO A 23 0.32 -20.23 -4.45
C PRO A 23 1.33 -19.32 -3.71
N PRO A 24 1.11 -18.00 -3.73
CA PRO A 24 2.04 -17.07 -3.08
C PRO A 24 2.14 -17.37 -1.58
N ASP A 25 3.36 -17.32 -1.05
CA ASP A 25 3.59 -17.47 0.38
C ASP A 25 3.01 -16.26 1.15
N ASN A 26 2.58 -16.48 2.39
CA ASN A 26 2.02 -15.44 3.25
C ASN A 26 2.99 -14.28 3.45
N THR A 27 4.30 -14.53 3.47
CA THR A 27 5.32 -13.47 3.56
C THR A 27 5.28 -12.55 2.34
N GLN A 28 5.13 -13.13 1.14
CA GLN A 28 5.04 -12.36 -0.10
C GLN A 28 3.78 -11.49 -0.10
N LEU A 29 2.65 -12.05 0.33
CA LEU A 29 1.38 -11.32 0.46
C LEU A 29 1.48 -10.17 1.47
N ALA A 30 2.10 -10.41 2.62
CA ALA A 30 2.32 -9.41 3.66
C ALA A 30 3.23 -8.26 3.19
N VAL A 31 4.35 -8.59 2.54
CA VAL A 31 5.29 -7.59 2.01
C VAL A 31 4.61 -6.73 0.95
N TRP A 32 3.90 -7.35 0.01
CA TRP A 32 3.19 -6.62 -1.03
C TRP A 32 2.08 -5.72 -0.46
N ALA A 33 1.29 -6.24 0.48
CA ALA A 33 0.24 -5.45 1.14
C ALA A 33 0.80 -4.24 1.86
N ASN A 34 1.94 -4.39 2.55
CA ASN A 34 2.64 -3.28 3.17
C ASN A 34 3.08 -2.23 2.14
N GLU A 35 3.79 -2.66 1.09
CA GLU A 35 4.23 -1.79 -0.02
C GLU A 35 3.06 -0.99 -0.62
N ALA A 36 1.95 -1.67 -0.93
CA ALA A 36 0.79 -1.06 -1.56
C ALA A 36 0.07 -0.05 -0.64
N ILE A 37 -0.09 -0.38 0.65
CA ILE A 37 -0.71 0.54 1.62
C ILE A 37 0.18 1.76 1.83
N ILE A 38 1.49 1.58 2.08
CA ILE A 38 2.40 2.71 2.31
C ILE A 38 2.51 3.59 1.07
N ALA A 39 2.57 3.02 -0.13
CA ALA A 39 2.56 3.78 -1.38
C ALA A 39 1.30 4.65 -1.50
N THR A 40 0.13 4.14 -1.13
CA THR A 40 -1.14 4.89 -1.18
C THR A 40 -1.14 6.13 -0.27
N TYR A 41 -0.41 6.08 0.85
CA TYR A 41 -0.27 7.18 1.80
C TYR A 41 1.08 7.91 1.70
N THR A 42 1.76 7.83 0.56
CA THR A 42 3.01 8.54 0.29
C THR A 42 2.86 9.40 -0.96
N PHE A 43 2.59 10.69 -0.76
CA PHE A 43 2.43 11.66 -1.84
C PHE A 43 2.58 13.07 -1.30
N ASP A 44 2.74 14.04 -2.21
CA ASP A 44 2.90 15.44 -1.86
C ASP A 44 2.07 16.35 -2.76
N TYR A 45 1.90 17.59 -2.32
CA TYR A 45 1.15 18.61 -3.03
C TYR A 45 1.76 19.00 -4.40
N LYS A 46 3.10 18.97 -4.55
CA LYS A 46 3.78 19.42 -5.78
C LYS A 46 3.58 18.45 -6.93
N ASN A 47 3.71 17.15 -6.65
CA ASN A 47 3.63 16.08 -7.64
C ASN A 47 2.33 15.27 -7.52
N PHE A 48 1.28 15.85 -6.95
CA PHE A 48 0.07 15.13 -6.57
C PHE A 48 -0.48 14.24 -7.69
N LEU A 49 -0.67 14.78 -8.90
CA LEU A 49 -1.21 14.02 -10.03
C LEU A 49 -0.29 12.86 -10.45
N GLU A 50 1.02 13.06 -10.45
CA GLU A 50 1.98 12.01 -10.80
C GLU A 50 2.02 10.91 -9.73
N ASN A 51 1.99 11.32 -8.45
CA ASN A 51 1.86 10.41 -7.32
C ASN A 51 0.57 9.58 -7.44
N GLN A 52 -0.58 10.20 -7.76
CA GLN A 52 -1.84 9.49 -7.95
C GLN A 52 -1.79 8.50 -9.11
N LYS A 53 -1.15 8.83 -10.24
CA LYS A 53 -0.93 7.87 -11.34
C LYS A 53 -0.07 6.69 -10.91
N GLY A 54 0.97 6.93 -10.10
CA GLY A 54 1.81 5.89 -9.52
C GLY A 54 1.01 4.97 -8.59
N ILE A 55 0.22 5.55 -7.70
CA ILE A 55 -0.64 4.84 -6.75
C ILE A 55 -1.69 4.01 -7.50
N ALA A 56 -2.31 4.54 -8.55
CA ALA A 56 -3.33 3.85 -9.33
C ALA A 56 -2.87 2.49 -9.88
N LYS A 57 -1.57 2.31 -10.13
CA LYS A 57 -1.01 1.03 -10.61
C LYS A 57 -1.21 -0.12 -9.62
N TYR A 58 -1.33 0.16 -8.33
CA TYR A 58 -1.59 -0.85 -7.30
C TYR A 58 -3.03 -1.34 -7.29
N PHE A 59 -3.95 -0.65 -7.96
CA PHE A 59 -5.38 -0.94 -7.92
C PHE A 59 -5.83 -1.65 -9.19
N THR A 60 -6.92 -2.39 -9.06
CA THR A 60 -7.78 -2.70 -10.20
C THR A 60 -8.51 -1.44 -10.65
N ALA A 61 -9.02 -1.39 -11.89
CA ALA A 61 -9.79 -0.24 -12.38
C ALA A 61 -11.00 0.11 -11.46
N GLY A 62 -11.73 -0.91 -11.02
CA GLY A 62 -12.85 -0.74 -10.08
C GLY A 62 -12.39 -0.27 -8.70
N GLY A 63 -11.32 -0.86 -8.16
CA GLY A 63 -10.77 -0.47 -6.86
C GLY A 63 -10.25 0.97 -6.85
N TRP A 64 -9.59 1.39 -7.94
CA TRP A 64 -9.12 2.77 -8.11
C TRP A 64 -10.27 3.77 -8.14
N THR A 65 -11.34 3.45 -8.87
CA THR A 65 -12.52 4.31 -8.97
C THR A 65 -13.18 4.50 -7.60
N ALA A 66 -13.35 3.42 -6.84
CA ALA A 66 -13.90 3.50 -5.48
C ALA A 66 -13.00 4.29 -4.53
N TYR A 67 -11.68 4.02 -4.56
CA TYR A 67 -10.69 4.73 -3.74
C TYR A 67 -10.65 6.23 -4.05
N SER A 68 -10.50 6.61 -5.32
CA SER A 68 -10.39 8.01 -5.74
C SER A 68 -11.67 8.80 -5.43
N THR A 69 -12.84 8.16 -5.56
CA THR A 69 -14.11 8.75 -5.11
C THR A 69 -14.10 9.02 -3.62
N ALA A 70 -13.76 8.02 -2.79
CA ALA A 70 -13.70 8.18 -1.33
C ALA A 70 -12.67 9.23 -0.89
N MET A 71 -11.50 9.27 -1.55
CA MET A 71 -10.46 10.26 -1.30
C MET A 71 -10.95 11.68 -1.60
N THR A 72 -11.62 11.88 -2.74
CA THR A 72 -12.20 13.19 -3.11
C THR A 72 -13.30 13.59 -2.15
N SER A 73 -14.21 12.68 -1.79
CA SER A 73 -15.28 12.95 -0.81
C SER A 73 -14.75 13.32 0.59
N SER A 74 -13.57 12.83 0.96
CA SER A 74 -12.93 13.17 2.24
C SER A 74 -12.33 14.58 2.30
N LYS A 75 -12.27 15.29 1.16
CA LYS A 75 -11.59 16.59 1.00
C LYS A 75 -10.09 16.57 1.31
N LEU A 76 -9.48 15.37 1.32
CA LEU A 76 -8.05 15.21 1.59
C LEU A 76 -7.17 15.85 0.51
N PRO A 77 -7.44 15.70 -0.81
CA PRO A 77 -6.65 16.35 -1.84
C PRO A 77 -6.60 17.88 -1.67
N GLU A 78 -7.75 18.49 -1.38
CA GLU A 78 -7.87 19.93 -1.14
C GLU A 78 -7.07 20.35 0.09
N ALA A 79 -7.19 19.62 1.19
CA ALA A 79 -6.42 19.90 2.40
C ALA A 79 -4.90 19.80 2.16
N VAL A 80 -4.46 18.82 1.35
CA VAL A 80 -3.04 18.64 1.01
C VAL A 80 -2.54 19.78 0.14
N GLN A 81 -3.33 20.23 -0.84
CA GLN A 81 -2.98 21.35 -1.70
C GLN A 81 -2.96 22.68 -0.94
N THR A 82 -4.02 23.00 -0.21
CA THR A 82 -4.15 24.27 0.53
C THR A 82 -3.06 24.43 1.58
N ASN A 83 -2.68 23.36 2.28
CA ASN A 83 -1.70 23.44 3.36
C ASN A 83 -0.27 23.06 2.92
N SER A 84 -0.06 22.81 1.62
CA SER A 84 1.24 22.39 1.07
C SER A 84 1.83 21.18 1.79
N TYR A 85 1.00 20.16 2.04
CA TYR A 85 1.43 19.00 2.81
C TYR A 85 2.27 18.02 1.99
N TYR A 86 3.29 17.50 2.64
CA TYR A 86 3.94 16.24 2.35
C TYR A 86 3.25 15.17 3.21
N VAL A 87 2.72 14.13 2.56
CA VAL A 87 2.05 13.00 3.20
C VAL A 87 2.98 11.81 3.16
N SER A 88 3.18 11.19 4.31
CA SER A 88 3.97 9.97 4.46
C SER A 88 3.32 9.04 5.46
N ALA A 89 3.61 7.75 5.36
CA ALA A 89 3.10 6.77 6.31
C ALA A 89 4.14 5.71 6.66
N VAL A 90 3.98 5.14 7.85
CA VAL A 90 4.74 3.97 8.31
C VAL A 90 3.80 2.96 8.94
N ALA A 91 4.08 1.67 8.77
CA ALA A 91 3.37 0.61 9.47
C ALA A 91 3.72 0.64 10.96
N THR A 92 2.71 0.56 11.83
CA THR A 92 2.93 0.48 13.28
C THR A 92 2.91 -0.96 13.78
N LEU A 93 2.28 -1.86 13.04
CA LEU A 93 2.35 -3.32 13.20
C LEU A 93 2.40 -4.00 11.82
N PRO A 94 2.91 -5.25 11.73
CA PRO A 94 2.85 -6.03 10.49
C PRO A 94 1.40 -6.26 10.02
N PRO A 95 1.18 -6.44 8.70
CA PRO A 95 -0.15 -6.72 8.19
C PRO A 95 -0.62 -8.13 8.57
N GLU A 96 -1.86 -8.24 9.04
CA GLU A 96 -2.55 -9.51 9.24
C GLU A 96 -3.21 -9.94 7.93
N ILE A 97 -2.77 -11.08 7.37
CA ILE A 97 -3.29 -11.63 6.11
C ILE A 97 -4.36 -12.68 6.38
N LYS A 98 -5.49 -12.57 5.68
CA LYS A 98 -6.58 -13.54 5.67
C LYS A 98 -6.96 -13.90 4.23
N THR A 99 -6.94 -15.18 3.88
CA THR A 99 -7.49 -15.66 2.61
C THR A 99 -9.01 -15.60 2.62
N LEU A 100 -9.60 -14.94 1.62
CA LEU A 100 -11.06 -14.82 1.48
C LEU A 100 -11.62 -15.83 0.47
N ALA A 101 -10.91 -16.01 -0.64
CA ALA A 101 -11.25 -16.92 -1.72
C ALA A 101 -9.98 -17.30 -2.50
N PRO A 102 -10.02 -18.23 -3.48
CA PRO A 102 -8.88 -18.47 -4.35
C PRO A 102 -8.38 -17.17 -5.00
N ASN A 103 -7.09 -16.90 -4.86
CA ASN A 103 -6.43 -15.69 -5.34
C ASN A 103 -6.98 -14.36 -4.79
N GLN A 104 -7.72 -14.38 -3.68
CA GLN A 104 -8.25 -13.18 -3.02
C GLN A 104 -7.96 -13.19 -1.53
N TRP A 105 -7.43 -12.07 -1.06
CA TRP A 105 -6.95 -11.90 0.30
C TRP A 105 -7.40 -10.57 0.88
N GLN A 106 -7.45 -10.53 2.20
CA GLN A 106 -7.61 -9.33 2.99
C GLN A 106 -6.31 -9.10 3.75
N ALA A 107 -5.82 -7.85 3.76
CA ALA A 107 -4.79 -7.42 4.69
C ALA A 107 -5.35 -6.34 5.61
N LYS A 108 -5.10 -6.48 6.91
CA LYS A 108 -5.35 -5.45 7.92
C LYS A 108 -4.03 -4.96 8.47
N MET A 109 -3.79 -3.65 8.41
CA MET A 109 -2.52 -3.07 8.85
C MET A 109 -2.77 -1.70 9.48
N PRO A 110 -2.38 -1.50 10.75
CA PRO A 110 -2.37 -0.18 11.34
C PRO A 110 -1.14 0.61 10.84
N ILE A 111 -1.37 1.88 10.50
CA ILE A 111 -0.34 2.79 10.03
C ILE A 111 -0.43 4.12 10.77
N LEU A 112 0.71 4.81 10.86
CA LEU A 112 0.80 6.20 11.27
C LEU A 112 1.00 7.06 10.02
N VAL A 113 0.03 7.90 9.69
CA VAL A 113 0.11 8.89 8.61
C VAL A 113 0.55 10.23 9.19
N VAL A 114 1.50 10.87 8.51
CA VAL A 114 2.02 12.19 8.86
C VAL A 114 1.76 13.15 7.71
N TYR A 115 1.04 14.23 8.02
CA TYR A 115 0.85 15.39 7.15
C TYR A 115 1.77 16.49 7.65
N LYS A 116 2.74 16.91 6.83
CA LYS A 116 3.78 17.85 7.26
C LYS A 116 3.98 18.96 6.24
N ASN A 117 4.12 20.19 6.73
CA ASN A 117 4.72 21.31 6.00
C ASN A 117 5.82 21.94 6.90
N PRO A 118 6.50 23.03 6.49
CA PRO A 118 7.57 23.63 7.30
C PRO A 118 7.15 24.19 8.66
N GLN A 119 5.86 24.49 8.87
CA GLN A 119 5.35 25.17 10.05
C GLN A 119 4.48 24.29 10.95
N TYR A 120 4.00 23.15 10.41
CA TYR A 120 2.97 22.36 11.04
C TYR A 120 3.12 20.88 10.69
N GLN A 121 2.85 20.04 11.70
CA GLN A 121 2.81 18.59 11.55
C GLN A 121 1.57 18.02 12.25
N GLN A 122 0.82 17.21 11.51
CA GLN A 122 -0.30 16.43 12.01
C GLN A 122 -0.02 14.94 11.86
N LYS A 123 -0.31 14.19 12.92
CA LYS A 123 -0.17 12.74 12.97
C LYS A 123 -1.55 12.10 13.12
N GLN A 124 -1.79 11.01 12.39
CA GLN A 124 -3.05 10.28 12.42
C GLN A 124 -2.78 8.78 12.36
N ASN A 125 -3.28 8.03 13.35
CA ASN A 125 -3.27 6.58 13.29
C ASN A 125 -4.49 6.08 12.52
N LEU A 126 -4.26 5.21 11.56
CA LEU A 126 -5.28 4.61 10.72
C LEU A 126 -5.20 3.09 10.79
N ASP A 127 -6.34 2.45 10.98
CA ASP A 127 -6.51 1.03 10.71
C ASP A 127 -6.93 0.86 9.25
N VAL A 128 -6.00 0.37 8.42
CA VAL A 128 -6.23 0.16 7.00
C VAL A 128 -6.61 -1.28 6.75
N THR A 129 -7.69 -1.48 5.99
CA THR A 129 -8.10 -2.79 5.46
C THR A 129 -8.11 -2.72 3.94
N ILE A 130 -7.35 -3.58 3.29
CA ILE A 130 -7.42 -3.78 1.84
C ILE A 130 -7.95 -5.17 1.52
N HIS A 131 -8.75 -5.25 0.47
CA HIS A 131 -9.00 -6.51 -0.23
C HIS A 131 -8.19 -6.47 -1.52
N PHE A 132 -7.45 -7.52 -1.81
CA PHE A 132 -6.59 -7.59 -2.98
C PHE A 132 -6.62 -8.97 -3.60
N THR A 133 -6.25 -9.03 -4.88
CA THR A 133 -6.32 -10.22 -5.71
C THR A 133 -5.04 -10.40 -6.50
N GLN A 134 -4.85 -11.59 -7.07
CA GLN A 134 -3.93 -11.74 -8.19
C GLN A 134 -4.33 -10.79 -9.31
N ALA A 135 -3.36 -10.04 -9.83
CA ALA A 135 -3.60 -8.97 -10.77
C ALA A 135 -4.12 -9.51 -12.11
N PRO A 136 -5.14 -8.86 -12.70
CA PRO A 136 -5.49 -9.08 -14.10
C PRO A 136 -4.32 -8.74 -15.04
N ALA A 137 -4.32 -9.32 -16.24
CA ALA A 137 -3.30 -9.03 -17.24
C ALA A 137 -3.22 -7.53 -17.55
N GLY A 138 -2.00 -6.97 -17.49
CA GLY A 138 -1.74 -5.54 -17.73
C GLY A 138 -2.11 -4.60 -16.58
N GLN A 139 -2.51 -5.13 -15.42
CA GLN A 139 -2.81 -4.35 -14.21
C GLN A 139 -1.93 -4.80 -13.04
N GLY A 140 -1.95 -4.01 -11.97
CA GLY A 140 -1.30 -4.36 -10.72
C GLY A 140 0.21 -4.15 -10.70
N VAL A 141 0.77 -4.37 -9.52
CA VAL A 141 2.20 -4.27 -9.24
C VAL A 141 2.64 -5.62 -8.70
N ARG A 142 3.73 -6.19 -9.25
CA ARG A 142 4.28 -7.50 -8.82
C ARG A 142 3.25 -8.64 -8.82
N GLY A 143 2.27 -8.60 -9.72
CA GLY A 143 1.27 -9.67 -9.88
C GLY A 143 0.07 -9.60 -8.94
N PHE A 144 -0.11 -8.51 -8.18
CA PHE A 144 -1.27 -8.28 -7.32
C PHE A 144 -1.91 -6.91 -7.56
N ALA A 145 -3.19 -6.80 -7.23
CA ALA A 145 -3.94 -5.55 -7.37
C ALA A 145 -5.01 -5.40 -6.26
N ILE A 146 -5.20 -4.17 -5.78
CA ILE A 146 -6.21 -3.82 -4.77
C ILE A 146 -7.60 -3.79 -5.43
N LEU A 147 -8.54 -4.52 -4.82
CA LEU A 147 -9.96 -4.50 -5.14
C LEU A 147 -10.69 -3.40 -4.36
N SER A 148 -10.33 -3.20 -3.10
CA SER A 148 -10.87 -2.14 -2.26
C SER A 148 -9.89 -1.75 -1.16
N LEU A 149 -9.96 -0.49 -0.74
CA LEU A 149 -9.20 0.03 0.39
C LEU A 149 -10.14 0.84 1.28
N GLN A 150 -10.08 0.58 2.58
CA GLN A 150 -10.83 1.29 3.60
C GLN A 150 -9.87 1.67 4.73
N SER A 151 -10.06 2.85 5.31
CA SER A 151 -9.30 3.28 6.48
C SER A 151 -10.23 3.84 7.55
N LYS A 152 -9.92 3.55 8.80
CA LYS A 152 -10.63 4.08 9.97
C LYS A 152 -9.63 4.72 10.91
N VAL A 153 -9.99 5.87 11.48
CA VAL A 153 -9.16 6.54 12.48
C VAL A 153 -9.19 5.71 13.76
N SER A 154 -8.03 5.20 14.19
CA SER A 154 -7.92 4.38 15.40
C SER A 154 -7.75 5.23 16.67
N THR A 155 -7.19 6.44 16.51
CA THR A 155 -7.10 7.46 17.57
C THR A 155 -7.26 8.86 16.96
N PRO A 156 -7.91 9.82 17.65
CA PRO A 156 -8.07 11.19 17.15
C PRO A 156 -6.73 11.80 16.70
N PRO A 157 -6.70 12.58 15.59
CA PRO A 157 -5.47 13.18 15.09
C PRO A 157 -4.84 14.10 16.15
N CYS A 158 -3.53 13.98 16.35
CA CYS A 158 -2.78 14.85 17.26
C CYS A 158 -1.97 15.87 16.45
N GLN A 159 -2.03 17.14 16.87
CA GLN A 159 -1.20 18.21 16.31
C GLN A 159 0.12 18.27 17.07
N CYS A 160 1.23 18.27 16.34
CA CYS A 160 2.55 18.52 16.92
C CYS A 160 2.90 19.99 16.68
N SER A 161 2.92 20.79 17.74
CA SER A 161 3.55 22.11 17.70
C SER A 161 5.04 21.95 18.03
N ASP A 162 5.92 22.56 17.25
CA ASP A 162 7.36 22.59 17.54
C ASP A 162 7.60 23.39 18.83
N LYS A 163 7.64 22.70 19.98
CA LYS A 163 8.17 23.29 21.21
C LYS A 163 9.67 23.11 21.26
N THR A 164 10.40 24.15 20.87
CA THR A 164 11.79 24.39 21.27
C THR A 164 11.83 24.58 22.79
N ASN A 165 12.62 23.73 23.48
CA ASN A 165 13.15 23.84 24.85
C ASN A 165 12.22 24.25 26.02
N GLU A 166 12.09 23.34 27.00
CA GLU A 166 12.13 23.75 28.41
C GLU A 166 12.94 22.74 29.23
N THR A 167 14.09 23.24 29.66
CA THR A 167 15.10 22.70 30.56
C THR A 167 14.55 22.54 31.98
N ASN A 168 14.97 21.47 32.66
CA ASN A 168 15.03 21.26 34.12
C ASN A 168 14.07 22.04 35.04
N THR A 169 13.26 21.30 35.81
CA THR A 169 13.13 21.61 37.24
C THR A 169 12.98 20.33 38.06
N THR A 170 14.06 20.00 38.75
CA THR A 170 14.10 19.21 39.98
C THR A 170 12.97 19.63 40.92
N SER A 171 12.15 18.68 41.38
CA SER A 171 11.35 18.88 42.59
C SER A 171 11.59 17.74 43.56
N THR A 172 11.99 18.15 44.75
CA THR A 172 12.53 17.41 45.88
C THR A 172 11.41 17.03 46.86
N ALA A 173 11.61 15.91 47.56
CA ALA A 173 11.02 15.50 48.86
C ALA A 173 9.54 15.01 48.86
N THR A 174 9.15 13.95 49.59
CA THR A 174 9.59 13.48 50.93
C THR A 174 9.21 11.99 51.13
N PRO A 175 9.95 11.19 51.94
CA PRO A 175 9.72 9.75 52.13
C PRO A 175 8.74 9.44 53.28
N ARG A 176 8.29 8.18 53.33
CA ARG A 176 7.64 7.54 54.49
C ARG A 176 8.59 6.50 55.08
#